data_AF-A0A9W6XSE1-F1
#
_entry.id   AF-A0A9W6XSE1-F1
#
_cell.length_a   1.000
_cell.length_b   1.000
_cell.length_c   1.000
_cell.angle_alpha   90.00
_cell.angle_beta   90.00
_cell.angle_gamma   90.00
#
_symmetry.space_group_name_H-M   'P 1'
#
loop_
_entity.id
_entity.type
_entity.pdbx_description
1 polymer ?
#
loop_
_entity_poly.entity_id
_entity_poly.type
_entity_poly.pdbx_seq_one_letter_code
_entity_poly.pdbx_strand_id
1 'polypeptide(L)'
;MASPHVSPYNDDIVQAGELDGWRIEMTCQPPRSPDLNVLDLGIFNALQAIQYRKDTKNLDTMIDAVNDAFDKISPSIIDKSFVTLQKIMQCVIEKGGGNDYKLSRVRKHYYIGSTSPVAIPISTEVAENGFRLLAKLNQE
;
A
#
# COMPACT_ATOMS: atom_id res chain seq x y z
N MET A 1 14.34 16.16 3.37
CA MET A 1 13.50 15.02 2.93
C MET A 1 14.41 13.86 2.59
N ALA A 2 13.99 12.61 2.77
CA ALA A 2 14.74 11.48 2.21
C ALA A 2 14.52 11.51 0.69
N SER A 3 15.59 11.69 -0.08
CA SER A 3 15.52 11.62 -1.55
C SER A 3 15.28 10.16 -1.95
N PRO A 4 14.53 9.88 -3.03
CA PRO A 4 14.48 8.54 -3.58
C PRO A 4 15.89 8.00 -3.80
N HIS A 5 16.17 6.80 -3.28
CA HIS A 5 17.49 6.19 -3.45
C HIS A 5 17.83 5.89 -4.91
N VAL A 6 16.81 5.77 -5.77
CA VAL A 6 16.93 5.61 -7.22
C VAL A 6 15.87 6.46 -7.90
N SER A 7 16.24 7.09 -9.03
CA SER A 7 15.29 7.83 -9.86
C SER A 7 14.28 6.87 -10.50
N PRO A 8 12.97 7.18 -10.50
CA PRO A 8 11.98 6.37 -11.21
C PRO A 8 12.17 6.37 -12.74
N TYR A 9 13.01 7.29 -13.25
CA TYR A 9 13.37 7.41 -14.66
C TYR A 9 14.76 6.82 -14.96
N ASN A 10 15.28 5.96 -14.09
CA ASN A 10 16.51 5.24 -14.40
C ASN A 10 16.27 4.29 -15.58
N ASP A 11 17.13 4.38 -16.61
CA ASP A 11 16.95 3.63 -17.86
C ASP A 11 16.88 2.11 -17.63
N ASP A 12 17.67 1.57 -16.70
CA ASP A 12 17.66 0.14 -16.38
C ASP A 12 16.31 -0.29 -15.77
N ILE A 13 15.72 0.57 -14.92
CA ILE A 13 14.39 0.33 -14.31
C ILE A 13 13.29 0.41 -15.37
N VAL A 14 13.32 1.43 -16.23
CA VAL A 14 12.33 1.60 -17.30
C VAL A 14 12.40 0.41 -18.26
N GLN A 15 13.60 0.04 -18.69
CA GLN A 15 13.80 -1.10 -19.58
C GLN A 15 13.33 -2.42 -18.94
N ALA A 16 13.62 -2.64 -17.66
CA ALA A 16 13.13 -3.82 -16.93
C ALA A 16 11.59 -3.82 -16.80
N GLY A 17 10.97 -2.65 -16.64
CA GLY A 17 9.51 -2.51 -16.56
C GLY A 17 8.77 -2.72 -17.88
N GLU A 18 9.48 -2.62 -19.00
CA GLU A 18 8.98 -2.85 -20.36
C GLU A 18 9.31 -4.26 -20.92
N LEU A 19 10.10 -5.04 -20.19
CA LEU A 19 10.47 -6.39 -20.57
C LEU A 19 9.22 -7.28 -20.73
N ASP A 20 9.25 -8.23 -21.65
CA ASP A 20 8.17 -9.20 -21.90
C ASP A 20 6.78 -8.59 -22.18
N GLY A 21 6.73 -7.35 -22.65
CA GLY A 21 5.48 -6.65 -22.98
C GLY A 21 4.75 -6.08 -21.76
N TRP A 22 5.39 -6.05 -20.60
CA TRP A 22 4.87 -5.35 -19.42
C TRP A 22 4.93 -3.83 -19.61
N ARG A 23 4.12 -3.10 -18.84
CA ARG A 23 4.25 -1.65 -18.65
C ARG A 23 4.19 -1.36 -17.16
N ILE A 24 5.34 -1.51 -16.51
CA ILE A 24 5.50 -1.26 -15.08
C ILE A 24 6.22 0.07 -14.90
N GLU A 25 5.57 0.99 -14.19
CA GLU A 25 6.11 2.31 -13.90
C GLU A 25 6.48 2.39 -12.42
N MET A 26 7.68 2.87 -12.12
CA MET A 26 8.12 3.09 -10.75
C MET A 26 7.50 4.38 -10.20
N THR A 27 6.93 4.29 -9.00
CA THR A 27 6.46 5.46 -8.26
C THR A 27 7.12 5.50 -6.89
N CYS A 28 7.53 6.69 -6.44
CA CYS A 28 8.12 6.86 -5.12
C CYS A 28 7.02 7.06 -4.08
N GLN A 29 7.14 6.35 -2.96
CA GLN A 29 6.28 6.57 -1.81
C GLN A 29 6.66 7.87 -1.09
N PRO A 30 5.68 8.57 -0.48
CA PRO A 30 5.97 9.71 0.36
C PRO A 30 6.91 9.34 1.53
N PRO A 31 7.87 10.21 1.88
CA PRO A 31 8.81 9.93 2.95
C PRO A 31 8.10 9.82 4.31
N ARG A 32 8.48 8.82 5.11
CA ARG A 32 7.90 8.54 6.45
C ARG A 32 6.41 8.19 6.45
N SER A 33 5.92 7.59 5.38
CA SER A 33 4.52 7.14 5.26
C SER A 33 4.41 5.62 5.10
N PRO A 34 4.76 4.83 6.14
CA PRO A 34 4.64 3.36 6.09
C PRO A 34 3.18 2.91 5.91
N ASP A 35 2.22 3.75 6.30
CA ASP A 35 0.79 3.57 6.09
C ASP A 35 0.35 3.72 4.62
N LEU A 36 1.20 4.31 3.78
CA LEU A 36 1.02 4.36 2.32
C LEU A 36 1.76 3.23 1.59
N ASN A 37 2.35 2.28 2.32
CA ASN A 37 2.92 1.06 1.76
C ASN A 37 2.03 -0.15 2.08
N VAL A 38 1.42 -0.74 1.04
CA VAL A 38 0.52 -1.90 1.21
C VAL A 38 1.20 -3.09 1.87
N LEU A 39 2.50 -3.26 1.64
CA LEU A 39 3.27 -4.36 2.22
C LEU A 39 3.40 -4.21 3.74
N ASP A 40 3.81 -3.02 4.19
CA ASP A 40 3.90 -2.67 5.62
C ASP A 40 2.52 -2.68 6.30
N LEU A 41 1.50 -2.21 5.58
CA LEU A 41 0.16 -2.05 6.12
C LEU A 41 -0.50 -3.38 6.53
N GLY A 42 -0.35 -4.42 5.69
CA GLY A 42 -1.09 -5.67 5.91
C GLY A 42 -0.36 -6.95 5.58
N ILE A 43 0.52 -6.96 4.58
CA ILE A 43 1.14 -8.20 4.10
C ILE A 43 2.22 -8.70 5.07
N PHE A 44 3.16 -7.84 5.47
CA PHE A 44 4.20 -8.21 6.43
C PHE A 44 3.62 -8.52 7.81
N ASN A 45 2.60 -7.78 8.24
CA ASN A 45 1.89 -8.06 9.48
C ASN A 45 1.22 -9.45 9.46
N ALA A 46 0.61 -9.83 8.33
CA ALA A 46 0.00 -11.15 8.17
C ALA A 46 1.04 -12.27 8.13
N LEU A 47 2.12 -12.08 7.36
CA LEU A 47 3.25 -13.02 7.30
C LEU A 47 3.82 -13.26 8.70
N GLN A 48 4.13 -12.19 9.42
CA GLN A 48 4.67 -12.27 10.78
C GLN A 48 3.70 -12.96 11.73
N ALA A 49 2.41 -12.66 11.68
CA ALA A 49 1.41 -13.30 12.54
C ALA A 49 1.30 -14.82 12.34
N ILE A 50 1.53 -15.31 11.11
CA ILE A 50 1.52 -16.74 10.78
C ILE A 50 2.86 -17.38 11.14
N GLN A 51 3.97 -16.75 10.72
CA GLN A 51 5.33 -17.22 10.99
C GLN A 51 5.63 -17.28 12.48
N TYR A 52 5.14 -16.33 13.30
CA TYR A 52 5.38 -16.27 14.75
C TYR A 52 4.90 -17.51 15.51
N ARG A 53 4.01 -18.31 14.90
CA ARG A 53 3.52 -19.57 15.47
C ARG A 53 4.46 -20.76 15.23
N LYS A 54 5.56 -20.55 14.51
CA LYS A 54 6.57 -21.56 14.19
C LYS A 54 7.87 -21.24 14.90
N ASP A 55 8.47 -22.26 15.48
CA ASP A 55 9.81 -22.18 16.05
C ASP A 55 10.84 -22.31 14.92
N THR A 56 11.70 -21.31 14.78
CA THR A 56 12.73 -21.24 13.73
C THR A 56 14.09 -21.10 14.40
N LYS A 57 14.96 -22.09 14.24
CA LYS A 57 16.23 -22.20 14.99
C LYS A 57 17.46 -21.88 14.15
N ASN A 58 17.27 -21.71 12.84
CA ASN A 58 18.32 -21.39 11.88
C ASN A 58 17.70 -20.73 10.63
N LEU A 59 18.56 -20.33 9.70
CA LEU A 59 18.16 -19.65 8.47
C LEU A 59 17.22 -20.51 7.61
N ASP A 60 17.52 -21.78 7.41
CA ASP A 60 16.73 -22.67 6.55
C ASP A 60 15.30 -22.84 7.08
N THR A 61 15.16 -23.12 8.38
CA THR A 61 13.85 -23.23 9.04
C THR A 61 13.07 -21.92 9.02
N MET A 62 13.76 -20.77 9.02
CA MET A 62 13.12 -19.46 8.89
C MET A 62 12.61 -19.23 7.45
N ILE A 63 13.39 -19.57 6.43
CA ILE A 63 12.97 -19.49 5.02
C ILE A 63 11.74 -20.36 4.79
N ASP A 64 11.76 -21.61 5.26
CA ASP A 64 10.62 -22.54 5.17
C ASP A 64 9.38 -22.01 5.91
N ALA A 65 9.57 -21.38 7.07
CA ALA A 65 8.48 -20.79 7.81
C ALA A 65 7.84 -19.59 7.08
N VAL A 66 8.65 -18.76 6.42
CA VAL A 66 8.16 -17.62 5.62
C VAL A 66 7.42 -18.10 4.37
N ASN A 67 7.97 -19.08 3.65
CA ASN A 67 7.32 -19.64 2.45
C ASN A 67 5.96 -20.26 2.79
N ASP A 68 5.88 -21.09 3.84
CA ASP A 68 4.60 -21.65 4.27
C ASP A 68 3.64 -20.59 4.81
N ALA A 69 4.15 -19.53 5.44
CA ALA A 69 3.30 -18.41 5.85
C ALA A 69 2.72 -17.69 4.62
N PHE A 70 3.53 -17.47 3.59
CA PHE A 70 3.11 -16.85 2.33
C PHE A 70 2.01 -17.67 1.65
N ASP A 71 2.18 -18.99 1.53
CA ASP A 71 1.18 -19.89 0.95
C ASP A 71 -0.15 -19.91 1.73
N LYS A 72 -0.10 -19.58 3.03
CA LYS A 72 -1.26 -19.50 3.92
C LYS A 72 -1.94 -18.13 3.94
N ILE A 73 -1.34 -17.09 3.35
CA ILE A 73 -2.01 -15.79 3.26
C ILE A 73 -3.23 -15.94 2.36
N SER A 74 -4.41 -15.74 2.95
CA SER A 74 -5.63 -15.75 2.15
C SER A 74 -5.66 -14.52 1.21
N PRO A 75 -6.16 -14.65 -0.03
CA PRO A 75 -6.40 -13.51 -0.92
C PRO A 75 -7.20 -12.38 -0.25
N SER A 76 -8.11 -12.73 0.66
CA SER A 76 -8.90 -11.75 1.41
C SER A 76 -8.07 -10.79 2.29
N ILE A 77 -6.86 -11.17 2.70
CA ILE A 77 -5.94 -10.29 3.45
C ILE A 77 -5.35 -9.26 2.50
N ILE A 78 -4.95 -9.69 1.31
CA ILE A 78 -4.42 -8.82 0.25
C ILE A 78 -5.48 -7.79 -0.12
N ASP A 79 -6.70 -8.24 -0.41
CA ASP A 79 -7.84 -7.38 -0.73
C ASP A 79 -8.12 -6.34 0.37
N LYS A 80 -8.17 -6.78 1.63
CA LYS A 80 -8.36 -5.87 2.77
C LYS A 80 -7.24 -4.85 2.88
N SER A 81 -6.00 -5.24 2.58
CA SER A 81 -4.85 -4.34 2.63
C SER A 81 -4.98 -3.22 1.59
N PHE A 82 -5.39 -3.55 0.36
CA PHE A 82 -5.65 -2.54 -0.68
C PHE A 82 -6.82 -1.63 -0.36
N VAL A 83 -7.94 -2.18 0.15
CA VAL A 83 -9.10 -1.36 0.56
C VAL A 83 -8.73 -0.43 1.72
N THR A 84 -7.89 -0.92 2.65
CA THR A 84 -7.37 -0.11 3.77
C THR A 84 -6.45 0.99 3.27
N LEU A 85 -5.54 0.71 2.33
CA LEU A 85 -4.66 1.70 1.71
C LEU A 85 -5.45 2.82 1.05
N GLN A 86 -6.49 2.49 0.28
CA GLN A 86 -7.35 3.50 -0.36
C GLN A 86 -8.06 4.40 0.66
N LYS A 87 -8.44 3.84 1.82
CA LYS A 87 -9.03 4.64 2.91
C LYS A 87 -8.02 5.54 3.62
N ILE A 88 -6.79 5.06 3.79
CA ILE A 88 -5.71 5.88 4.31
C ILE A 88 -5.44 7.05 3.35
N MET A 89 -5.35 6.80 2.04
CA MET A 89 -5.20 7.85 1.02
C MET A 89 -6.32 8.89 1.11
N GLN A 90 -7.58 8.47 1.29
CA GLN A 90 -8.69 9.39 1.51
C GLN A 90 -8.47 10.27 2.76
N CYS A 91 -8.09 9.68 3.90
CA CYS A 91 -7.82 10.42 5.14
C CYS A 91 -6.64 11.40 4.99
N VAL A 92 -5.58 11.01 4.27
CA VAL A 92 -4.44 11.89 3.97
C VAL A 92 -4.93 13.11 3.18
N ILE A 93 -5.79 12.93 2.19
CA ILE A 93 -6.35 14.04 1.41
C ILE A 93 -7.22 14.95 2.30
N GLU A 94 -8.10 14.38 3.12
CA GLU A 94 -8.95 15.12 4.07
C GLU A 94 -8.13 15.95 5.07
N LYS A 95 -6.91 15.51 5.36
CA LYS A 95 -5.97 16.15 6.29
C LYS A 95 -4.90 16.99 5.60
N GLY A 96 -5.03 17.22 4.29
CA GLY A 96 -4.09 18.04 3.53
C GLY A 96 -2.66 17.52 3.53
N GLY A 97 -2.48 16.19 3.52
CA GLY A 97 -1.17 15.54 3.58
C GLY A 97 -0.69 15.17 4.99
N GLY A 98 -1.43 15.55 6.03
CA GLY A 98 -1.13 15.17 7.41
C GLY A 98 -1.38 13.70 7.71
N ASN A 99 -0.71 13.17 8.74
CA ASN A 99 -0.88 11.82 9.27
C ASN A 99 -1.73 11.76 10.57
N ASP A 100 -2.26 12.91 11.01
CA ASP A 100 -3.30 13.02 12.03
C ASP A 100 -4.62 12.54 11.44
N TYR A 101 -4.85 11.22 11.47
CA TYR A 101 -6.17 10.68 11.23
C TYR A 101 -6.44 9.45 12.07
N LYS A 102 -7.72 9.25 12.37
CA LYS A 102 -8.23 8.00 12.94
C LYS A 102 -8.85 7.21 11.80
N LEU A 103 -8.22 6.10 11.44
CA LEU A 103 -8.77 5.21 10.44
C LEU A 103 -10.03 4.54 11.00
N SER A 104 -11.19 4.90 10.45
CA SER A 104 -12.43 4.20 10.79
C SER A 104 -12.34 2.75 10.29
N ARG A 105 -12.85 1.80 11.09
CA ARG A 105 -12.82 0.38 10.73
C ARG A 105 -13.46 0.20 9.35
N VAL A 106 -12.68 -0.29 8.40
CA VAL A 106 -13.16 -0.63 7.06
C VAL A 106 -14.20 -1.74 7.20
N ARG A 107 -15.47 -1.38 7.02
CA ARG A 107 -16.59 -2.33 7.06
C ARG A 107 -16.63 -3.13 5.75
N LYS A 108 -17.23 -4.32 5.79
CA LYS A 108 -17.36 -5.23 4.63
C LYS A 108 -18.24 -4.69 3.49
N HIS A 109 -18.78 -3.47 3.58
CA HIS A 109 -19.71 -2.93 2.57
C HIS A 109 -19.07 -2.63 1.23
N TYR A 110 -17.74 -2.60 1.15
CA TYR A 110 -17.00 -2.42 -0.10
C TYR A 110 -16.95 -3.69 -0.96
N TYR A 111 -17.27 -4.86 -0.40
CA TYR A 111 -17.18 -6.14 -1.11
C TYR A 111 -18.50 -6.45 -1.81
N ILE A 112 -18.45 -6.71 -3.13
CA ILE A 112 -19.59 -7.22 -3.90
C ILE A 112 -19.42 -8.74 -4.00
N GLY A 113 -20.09 -9.48 -3.11
CA GLY A 113 -19.87 -10.92 -2.97
C GLY A 113 -18.47 -11.23 -2.41
N SER A 114 -17.67 -12.00 -3.15
CA SER A 114 -16.27 -12.32 -2.84
C SER A 114 -15.26 -11.38 -3.52
N THR A 115 -15.73 -10.39 -4.29
CA THR A 115 -14.87 -9.56 -5.12
C THR A 115 -14.56 -8.24 -4.42
N SER A 116 -13.27 -7.93 -4.29
CA SER A 116 -12.79 -6.64 -3.80
C SER A 116 -13.00 -5.55 -4.85
N PRO A 117 -13.41 -4.33 -4.48
CA PRO A 117 -13.56 -3.26 -5.45
C PRO A 117 -12.19 -2.77 -5.91
N VAL A 118 -12.09 -2.47 -7.21
CA VAL A 118 -10.88 -1.86 -7.78
C VAL A 118 -10.63 -0.49 -7.14
N ALA A 119 -11.70 0.29 -6.92
CA ALA A 119 -11.63 1.61 -6.29
C ALA A 119 -12.81 1.83 -5.33
N ILE A 120 -12.52 2.50 -4.23
CA ILE A 120 -13.52 2.97 -3.26
C ILE A 120 -13.98 4.37 -3.66
N PRO A 121 -15.29 4.66 -3.70
CA PRO A 121 -15.77 6.00 -3.95
C PRO A 121 -15.34 6.95 -2.83
N ILE A 122 -14.85 8.12 -3.23
CA ILE A 122 -14.59 9.29 -2.38
C ILE A 122 -15.58 10.40 -2.76
N SER A 123 -15.92 11.28 -1.82
CA SER A 123 -16.81 12.39 -2.15
C SER A 123 -16.09 13.39 -3.06
N THR A 124 -16.84 14.02 -3.96
CA THR A 124 -16.32 15.07 -4.84
C THR A 124 -15.69 16.21 -4.02
N GLU A 125 -16.29 16.55 -2.89
CA GLU A 125 -15.77 17.56 -1.96
C GLU A 125 -14.34 17.24 -1.47
N VAL A 126 -14.08 15.98 -1.10
CA VAL A 126 -12.73 15.57 -0.65
C VAL A 126 -11.73 15.70 -1.80
N ALA A 127 -12.11 15.26 -3.01
CA ALA A 127 -11.26 15.38 -4.19
C ALA A 127 -10.97 16.85 -4.55
N GLU A 128 -12.00 17.69 -4.61
CA GLU A 128 -11.89 19.13 -4.92
C GLU A 128 -11.03 19.87 -3.88
N ASN A 129 -11.23 19.59 -2.59
CA ASN A 129 -10.42 20.17 -1.54
C ASN A 129 -8.95 19.73 -1.64
N GLY A 130 -8.70 18.46 -1.95
CA GLY A 130 -7.36 17.93 -2.22
C GLY A 130 -6.66 18.67 -3.36
N PHE A 131 -7.32 18.79 -4.52
CA PHE A 131 -6.76 19.54 -5.66
C PHE A 131 -6.53 21.02 -5.33
N ARG A 132 -7.43 21.65 -4.56
CA ARG A 132 -7.25 23.04 -4.12
C ARG A 132 -6.01 23.21 -3.24
N LEU A 133 -5.75 22.28 -2.33
CA LEU A 133 -4.57 22.32 -1.46
C LEU A 133 -3.28 22.10 -2.26
N LEU A 134 -3.28 21.14 -3.19
CA LEU A 134 -2.14 20.91 -4.09
C LEU A 134 -1.83 22.14 -4.96
N ALA A 135 -2.86 22.80 -5.50
CA ALA A 135 -2.68 24.00 -6.31
C ALA A 135 -2.02 25.15 -5.52
N LYS A 136 -2.32 25.28 -4.23
CA LYS A 136 -1.66 26.27 -3.35
C LYS A 136 -0.19 25.96 -3.12
N LEU A 137 0.14 24.69 -2.87
CA LEU A 137 1.52 24.25 -2.66
C LEU A 137 2.41 24.43 -3.90
N ASN A 138 1.83 24.31 -5.10
CA ASN A 138 2.56 24.49 -6.35
C ASN A 138 2.76 25.98 -6.76
N GLN A 139 2.22 26.92 -5.98
CA GLN A 139 2.40 28.37 -6.19
C GLN A 139 3.46 28.98 -5.26
N GLU A 140 3.97 28.19 -4.31
CA GLU A 140 5.05 28.53 -3.37
C GLU A 140 6.39 27.93 -3.82
#